data_AF-B0E3B0-F1
#
_entry.id   AF-B0E3B0-F1
#
_cell.length_a   1.000
_cell.length_b   1.000
_cell.length_c   1.000
_cell.angle_alpha   90.00
_cell.angle_beta   90.00
_cell.angle_gamma   90.00
#
_symmetry.space_group_name_H-M   'P 1'
#
loop_
_entity.id
_entity.type
_entity.pdbx_description
1 polymer ?
#
loop_
_entity_poly.entity_id
_entity_poly.type
_entity_poly.pdbx_seq_one_letter_code
_entity_poly.pdbx_strand_id
1 'polypeptide(L)'
;MNGLGTLAKTVGEEAWDVDTEVPWGCEVCIDTYPLHRCSPLITDQEACSTLSWAALRRNLSAHAESNLAIVVGGTKDEVVLKLEGSLRTRTLDSLVRRMIGN
;
A
#
# COMPACT_ATOMS: atom_id res chain seq x y z
N MET A 1 -2.69 8.73 14.77
CA MET A 1 -3.78 9.12 13.85
C MET A 1 -4.59 7.87 13.58
N ASN A 2 -5.82 7.84 14.07
CA ASN A 2 -6.74 6.70 13.94
C ASN A 2 -7.50 6.90 12.63
N GLY A 3 -7.10 6.18 11.57
CA GLY A 3 -7.70 6.29 10.24
C GLY A 3 -8.33 4.98 9.78
N LEU A 4 -8.98 4.99 8.62
CA LEU A 4 -9.66 3.83 8.03
C LEU A 4 -8.75 2.59 7.95
N GLY A 5 -7.47 2.74 7.63
CA GLY A 5 -6.53 1.62 7.61
C GLY A 5 -6.32 0.96 8.99
N THR A 6 -6.32 1.75 10.09
CA THR A 6 -6.23 1.20 11.45
C THR A 6 -7.50 0.43 11.81
N LEU A 7 -8.66 0.99 11.47
CA LEU A 7 -9.95 0.31 11.64
C LEU A 7 -9.98 -1.00 10.85
N ALA A 8 -9.57 -0.98 9.58
CA ALA A 8 -9.59 -2.16 8.72
C ALA A 8 -8.65 -3.27 9.20
N LYS A 9 -7.50 -2.90 9.78
CA LYS A 9 -6.62 -3.85 10.44
C LYS A 9 -7.32 -4.53 11.62
N THR A 10 -7.92 -3.75 12.54
CA THR A 10 -8.61 -4.29 13.71
C THR A 10 -9.82 -5.14 13.33
N VAL A 11 -10.65 -4.69 12.39
CA VAL A 11 -11.80 -5.45 11.87
C VAL A 11 -11.36 -6.77 11.26
N GLY A 12 -10.25 -6.77 10.50
CA GLY A 12 -9.69 -7.98 9.91
C GLY A 12 -9.08 -8.96 10.93
N GLU A 13 -8.45 -8.46 12.01
CA GLU A 13 -7.87 -9.28 13.08
C GLU A 13 -8.93 -9.86 14.03
N GLU A 14 -10.02 -9.12 14.29
CA GLU A 14 -11.10 -9.52 15.19
C GLU A 14 -12.28 -10.22 14.47
N ALA A 15 -12.17 -10.43 13.15
CA ALA A 15 -13.19 -11.03 12.29
C ALA A 15 -14.57 -10.37 12.42
N TRP A 16 -14.59 -9.04 12.61
CA TRP A 16 -15.84 -8.29 12.62
C TRP A 16 -16.35 -8.14 11.19
N ASP A 17 -17.63 -8.41 10.99
CA ASP A 17 -18.31 -8.16 9.72
C ASP A 17 -18.88 -6.74 9.75
N VAL A 18 -18.12 -5.80 9.19
CA VAL A 18 -18.49 -4.39 9.13
C VAL A 18 -18.65 -4.02 7.67
N ASP A 19 -19.90 -3.87 7.25
CA ASP A 19 -20.25 -3.42 5.92
C ASP A 19 -20.14 -1.88 5.86
N THR A 20 -19.43 -1.38 4.85
CA THR A 20 -19.18 0.06 4.68
C THR A 20 -19.48 0.47 3.25
N GLU A 21 -20.49 1.33 3.08
CA GLU A 21 -20.82 1.89 1.77
C GLU A 21 -19.89 3.05 1.40
N VAL A 22 -19.54 3.13 0.12
CA VAL A 22 -18.81 4.27 -0.46
C VAL A 22 -19.78 5.42 -0.64
N PRO A 23 -19.46 6.64 -0.16
CA PRO A 23 -20.25 7.82 -0.53
C PRO A 23 -20.28 7.99 -2.05
N TRP A 24 -21.44 8.24 -2.64
CA TRP A 24 -21.64 8.31 -4.09
C TRP A 24 -20.61 9.20 -4.85
N GLY A 25 -20.20 10.33 -4.25
CA GLY A 25 -19.18 11.22 -4.84
C GLY A 25 -17.75 10.63 -4.89
N CYS A 26 -17.51 9.50 -4.22
CA CYS A 26 -16.21 8.84 -4.12
C CYS A 26 -16.13 7.53 -4.93
N GLU A 27 -17.24 7.04 -5.50
CA GLU A 27 -17.27 5.81 -6.32
C GLU A 27 -16.28 5.89 -7.50
N VAL A 28 -16.30 7.01 -8.22
CA VAL A 28 -15.43 7.28 -9.37
C VAL A 28 -13.93 7.23 -9.00
N CYS A 29 -13.60 7.63 -7.77
CA CYS A 29 -12.23 7.66 -7.27
C CYS A 29 -11.71 6.26 -6.89
N ILE A 30 -12.60 5.34 -6.51
CA ILE A 30 -12.22 3.96 -6.14
C ILE A 30 -11.91 3.14 -7.40
N ASP A 31 -12.73 3.29 -8.43
CA ASP A 31 -12.54 2.55 -9.70
C ASP A 31 -11.26 2.97 -10.43
N THR A 32 -10.85 4.23 -10.26
CA THR A 32 -9.61 4.76 -10.84
C THR A 32 -8.38 4.57 -9.95
N TYR A 33 -8.53 4.03 -8.73
CA TYR A 33 -7.41 3.77 -7.83
C TYR A 33 -6.67 2.48 -8.23
N PRO A 34 -5.43 2.56 -8.75
CA PRO A 34 -4.73 1.38 -9.27
C PRO A 34 -4.20 0.52 -8.13
N LEU A 35 -4.98 -0.48 -7.71
CA LEU A 35 -4.55 -1.49 -6.74
C LEU A 35 -3.71 -2.61 -7.35
N HIS A 36 -3.78 -2.81 -8.66
CA HIS A 36 -2.96 -3.78 -9.37
C HIS A 36 -1.86 -3.08 -10.14
N ARG A 37 -0.61 -3.37 -9.76
CA ARG A 37 0.57 -2.93 -10.50
C ARG A 37 1.29 -4.15 -11.05
N CYS A 38 1.63 -4.08 -12.33
CA CYS A 38 2.43 -5.10 -13.01
C CYS A 38 3.83 -5.19 -12.40
N SER A 39 4.33 -6.42 -12.24
CA SER A 39 5.65 -6.83 -11.74
C SER A 39 6.84 -6.00 -12.26
N PRO A 40 7.96 -5.88 -11.51
CA PRO A 40 8.44 -6.77 -10.45
C PRO A 40 8.47 -6.04 -9.09
N LEU A 41 7.32 -5.98 -8.44
CA LEU A 41 7.18 -5.34 -7.14
C LEU A 41 7.24 -6.43 -6.09
N ILE A 42 8.35 -6.46 -5.34
CA ILE A 42 8.37 -7.23 -4.09
C ILE A 42 7.34 -6.59 -3.19
N THR A 43 6.32 -7.38 -2.87
CA THR A 43 5.17 -6.98 -2.05
C THR A 43 5.38 -7.29 -0.58
N ASP A 44 6.41 -8.07 -0.25
CA ASP A 44 6.73 -8.48 1.10
C ASP A 44 7.59 -7.41 1.81
N GLN A 45 7.06 -6.91 2.92
CA GLN A 45 7.71 -5.92 3.76
C GLN A 45 8.98 -6.48 4.40
N GLU A 46 8.97 -7.73 4.86
CA GLU A 46 10.12 -8.32 5.58
C GLU A 46 11.29 -8.61 4.63
N ALA A 47 10.98 -8.88 3.36
CA ALA A 47 11.99 -9.08 2.34
C ALA A 47 12.80 -7.81 2.05
N CYS A 48 12.28 -6.60 2.33
CA CYS A 48 12.91 -5.33 1.94
C CYS A 48 14.36 -5.18 2.45
N SER A 49 14.63 -5.58 3.69
CA SER A 49 15.96 -5.52 4.30
C SER A 49 17.00 -6.45 3.63
N THR A 50 16.52 -7.57 3.07
CA THR A 50 17.35 -8.60 2.41
C THR A 50 17.72 -8.24 0.97
N LEU A 51 17.10 -7.20 0.41
CA LEU A 51 17.29 -6.82 -0.98
C LEU A 51 18.63 -6.13 -1.23
N SER A 52 19.15 -6.38 -2.44
CA SER A 52 20.26 -5.61 -2.98
C SER A 52 19.83 -4.15 -3.19
N TRP A 53 20.79 -3.24 -3.13
CA TRP A 53 20.54 -1.82 -3.37
C TRP A 53 19.90 -1.54 -4.73
N ALA A 54 20.31 -2.28 -5.77
CA ALA A 54 19.73 -2.19 -7.10
C ALA A 54 18.27 -2.67 -7.13
N ALA A 55 17.94 -3.74 -6.40
CA ALA A 55 16.56 -4.24 -6.31
C ALA A 55 15.66 -3.27 -5.55
N LEU A 56 16.14 -2.69 -4.44
CA LEU A 56 15.43 -1.66 -3.68
C LEU A 56 15.09 -0.43 -4.53
N ARG A 57 16.07 0.10 -5.28
CA ARG A 57 15.83 1.25 -6.16
C ARG A 57 14.86 0.95 -7.28
N ARG A 58 14.99 -0.20 -7.96
CA ARG A 58 14.05 -0.61 -9.02
C ARG A 58 12.64 -0.76 -8.50
N ASN A 59 12.49 -1.35 -7.32
CA ASN A 59 11.19 -1.51 -6.68
C ASN A 59 10.59 -0.14 -6.31
N LEU A 60 11.34 0.72 -5.61
CA LEU A 60 10.86 2.06 -5.25
C LEU A 60 10.54 2.92 -6.49
N SER A 61 11.32 2.81 -7.57
CA SER A 61 11.02 3.45 -8.86
C SER A 61 9.68 3.01 -9.44
N ALA A 62 9.41 1.70 -9.47
CA ALA A 62 8.12 1.18 -9.92
C ALA A 62 6.95 1.64 -9.02
N HIS A 63 7.20 1.82 -7.71
CA HIS A 63 6.24 2.45 -6.81
C HIS A 63 5.99 3.93 -7.13
N ALA A 64 7.04 4.68 -7.50
CA ALA A 64 6.96 6.10 -7.82
C ALA A 64 6.22 6.39 -9.14
N GLU A 65 6.23 5.47 -10.10
CA GLU A 65 5.48 5.60 -11.36
C GLU A 65 3.98 5.80 -11.16
N SER A 66 3.40 5.22 -10.09
CA SER A 66 1.98 5.39 -9.76
C SER A 66 1.72 6.21 -8.50
N ASN A 67 2.78 6.73 -7.86
CA ASN A 67 2.65 7.68 -6.78
C ASN A 67 3.83 8.67 -6.84
N LEU A 68 3.59 9.81 -7.50
CA LEU A 68 4.58 10.86 -7.70
C LEU A 68 5.09 11.49 -6.40
N ALA A 69 4.42 11.24 -5.26
CA ALA A 69 4.91 11.67 -3.95
C ALA A 69 6.09 10.81 -3.43
N ILE A 70 6.36 9.66 -4.05
CA ILE A 70 7.46 8.78 -3.65
C ILE A 70 8.78 9.30 -4.24
N VAL A 71 9.66 9.77 -3.35
CA VAL A 71 11.00 10.23 -3.72
C VAL A 71 11.98 9.07 -3.78
N VAL A 72 12.40 8.72 -5.00
CA VAL A 72 13.41 7.69 -5.29
C VAL A 72 14.81 8.24 -5.05
N GLY A 73 15.36 8.00 -3.87
CA GLY A 73 16.71 8.43 -3.50
C GLY A 73 16.95 8.39 -1.99
N GLY A 74 18.22 8.47 -1.60
CA GLY A 74 18.66 8.38 -0.22
C GLY A 74 19.70 7.28 0.02
N THR A 75 19.97 7.01 1.30
CA THR A 75 20.77 5.86 1.74
C THR A 75 20.00 4.55 1.55
N LYS A 76 20.70 3.41 1.69
CA LYS A 76 20.06 2.08 1.63
C LYS A 76 18.92 1.96 2.63
N ASP A 77 19.17 2.37 3.87
CA ASP A 77 18.22 2.27 4.97
C ASP A 77 17.01 3.19 4.75
N GLU A 78 17.22 4.40 4.23
CA GLU A 78 16.12 5.32 3.89
C GLU A 78 15.19 4.75 2.81
N VAL A 79 15.74 4.08 1.80
CA VAL A 79 14.93 3.44 0.76
C VAL A 79 14.21 2.20 1.27
N VAL A 80 14.82 1.42 2.17
CA VAL A 80 14.15 0.31 2.86
C VAL A 80 12.93 0.85 3.61
N LEU A 81 13.10 1.85 4.46
CA LEU A 81 12.01 2.44 5.25
C LEU A 81 10.88 3.00 4.36
N LYS A 82 11.23 3.67 3.26
CA LYS A 82 10.24 4.18 2.29
C LYS A 82 9.46 3.07 1.61
N LEU A 83 10.15 1.98 1.23
CA LEU A 83 9.53 0.84 0.57
C LEU A 83 8.61 0.10 1.56
N GLU A 84 9.08 -0.17 2.77
CA GLU A 84 8.29 -0.80 3.83
C GLU A 84 7.04 0.02 4.17
N GLY A 85 7.18 1.34 4.33
CA GLY A 85 6.03 2.23 4.55
C GLY A 85 5.03 2.20 3.40
N SER A 86 5.51 2.19 2.15
CA SER A 86 4.65 2.11 0.96
C SER A 86 3.89 0.78 0.88
N LEU A 87 4.55 -0.33 1.21
CA LEU A 87 3.94 -1.66 1.26
C LEU A 87 2.91 -1.76 2.38
N ARG A 88 3.22 -1.24 3.57
CA ARG A 88 2.29 -1.19 4.69
C ARG A 88 1.00 -0.45 4.35
N THR A 89 1.11 0.74 3.73
CA THR A 89 -0.06 1.51 3.29
C THR A 89 -0.91 0.69 2.32
N ARG A 90 -0.30 0.02 1.34
CA ARG A 90 -1.04 -0.85 0.39
C ARG A 90 -1.76 -2.00 1.06
N THR A 91 -1.15 -2.64 2.06
CA THR A 91 -1.80 -3.71 2.81
C THR A 91 -3.06 -3.18 3.50
N LEU A 92 -2.98 -1.98 4.10
CA LEU A 92 -4.15 -1.35 4.71
C LEU A 92 -5.21 -0.95 3.67
N ASP A 93 -4.82 -0.38 2.54
CA ASP A 93 -5.75 0.00 1.47
C ASP A 93 -6.49 -1.23 0.90
N SER A 94 -5.78 -2.36 0.81
CA SER A 94 -6.36 -3.64 0.36
C SER A 94 -7.37 -4.19 1.37
N LEU A 95 -7.10 -4.04 2.67
CA LEU A 95 -8.06 -4.40 3.73
C LEU A 95 -9.29 -3.50 3.69
N VAL A 96 -9.09 -2.19 3.52
CA VAL A 96 -10.19 -1.22 3.40
C VAL A 96 -11.07 -1.57 2.19
N ARG A 97 -10.48 -1.88 1.01
CA ARG A 97 -11.29 -2.27 -0.15
C ARG A 97 -12.09 -3.55 0.08
N ARG A 98 -11.52 -4.52 0.80
CA ARG A 98 -12.25 -5.74 1.15
C ARG A 98 -13.48 -5.47 2.02
N MET A 99 -13.43 -4.46 2.88
CA MET A 99 -14.59 -4.03 3.71
C MET A 99 -15.66 -3.27 2.93
N ILE A 100 -15.30 -2.70 1.79
CA ILE A 100 -16.19 -1.87 0.97
C ILE A 100 -17.05 -2.71 0.01
N GLY A 101 -16.76 -4.00 -0.15
CA GLY A 101 -17.57 -4.91 -0.96
C GLY A 101 -17.57 -4.55 -2.44
N ASN A 102 -16.47 -4.86 -3.15
CA ASN A 102 -16.45 -4.88 -4.62
C ASN A 102 -15.50 -5.97 -5.13
#